data_AF-A0A1G0QZF4-F1
#
_entry.id   AF-A0A1G0QZF4-F1
#
_cell.length_a   1.000
_cell.length_b   1.000
_cell.length_c   1.000
_cell.angle_alpha   90.00
_cell.angle_beta   90.00
_cell.angle_gamma   90.00
#
_symmetry.space_group_name_H-M   'P 1'
#
loop_
_entity.id
_entity.type
_entity.pdbx_description
1 polymer ?
#
loop_
_entity_poly.entity_id
_entity_poly.type
_entity_poly.pdbx_seq_one_letter_code
_entity_poly.pdbx_strand_id
1 'polypeptide(L)'
;MQSDNGDGTYTNPVIYSDFPDSDVILVDSTYYMVSTTMFIFPGVTILKSYDLVNWEYCNNAVQQMDFSPCYNLDGCNRYAHLE
;
A
#
# COMPACT_ATOMS: atom_id res chain seq x y z
N MET A 1 -1.64 -5.19 10.74
CA MET A 1 -0.83 -4.14 11.40
C MET A 1 -1.74 -3.49 12.43
N GLN A 2 -1.35 -3.50 13.70
CA GLN A 2 -2.27 -3.21 14.82
C GLN A 2 -1.53 -2.34 15.84
N SER A 3 -1.99 -1.10 15.99
CA SER A 3 -1.51 -0.11 16.99
C SER A 3 -2.61 0.24 18.01
N ASP A 4 -3.57 -0.67 18.17
CA ASP A 4 -4.65 -0.60 19.15
C ASP A 4 -4.13 -0.98 20.54
N ASN A 5 -4.44 -0.15 21.54
CA ASN A 5 -4.00 -0.38 22.93
C ASN A 5 -4.99 -1.27 23.72
N GLY A 6 -6.18 -1.56 23.17
CA GLY A 6 -7.21 -2.40 23.80
C GLY A 6 -8.02 -1.72 24.90
N ASP A 7 -7.87 -0.41 25.09
CA ASP A 7 -8.52 0.40 26.13
C ASP A 7 -9.37 1.55 25.55
N GLY A 8 -9.67 1.49 24.25
CA GLY A 8 -10.36 2.55 23.52
C GLY A 8 -9.43 3.66 23.01
N THR A 9 -8.10 3.51 23.20
CA THR A 9 -7.08 4.41 22.64
C THR A 9 -6.19 3.69 21.63
N TYR A 10 -5.41 4.45 20.86
CA TYR A 10 -4.42 3.93 19.91
C TYR A 10 -3.11 4.71 20.01
N THR A 11 -2.02 4.11 19.53
CA THR A 11 -0.70 4.74 19.52
C THR A 11 -0.25 5.04 18.10
N ASN A 12 0.22 6.26 17.86
CA ASN A 12 0.81 6.61 16.57
C ASN A 12 2.27 6.13 16.44
N PRO A 13 2.71 5.72 15.24
CA PRO A 13 1.91 5.65 14.00
C PRO A 13 1.02 4.39 13.94
N VAL A 14 -0.14 4.51 13.28
CA VAL A 14 -1.09 3.40 13.10
C VAL A 14 -0.53 2.26 12.25
N ILE A 15 0.41 2.56 11.37
CA ILE A 15 1.16 1.58 10.58
C ILE A 15 2.65 1.95 10.69
N TYR A 16 3.43 1.10 11.35
CA TYR A 16 4.89 1.25 11.44
C TYR A 16 5.57 0.48 10.30
N SER A 17 5.26 0.85 9.06
CA SER A 17 5.73 0.20 7.82
C SER A 17 5.68 1.16 6.64
N ASP A 18 6.33 0.79 5.54
CA ASP A 18 6.44 1.62 4.34
C ASP A 18 5.15 1.58 3.49
N PHE A 19 4.23 2.50 3.78
CA PHE A 19 3.02 2.75 3.01
C PHE A 19 2.91 4.25 2.66
N PRO A 20 3.73 4.75 1.71
CA PRO A 20 3.74 6.15 1.32
C PRO A 20 2.52 6.53 0.47
N ASP A 21 2.29 7.84 0.33
CA ASP A 21 1.24 8.43 -0.51
C ASP A 21 -0.16 7.85 -0.26
N SER A 22 -0.56 7.74 1.01
CA SER A 22 -1.84 7.12 1.36
C SER A 22 -3.05 7.96 0.95
N ASP A 23 -4.00 7.32 0.25
CA ASP A 23 -5.33 7.86 -0.04
C ASP A 23 -6.41 6.89 0.48
N VAL A 24 -7.41 7.41 1.18
CA VAL A 24 -8.34 6.63 2.01
C VAL A 24 -9.79 6.98 1.70
N ILE A 25 -10.61 5.95 1.48
CA ILE A 25 -12.07 6.07 1.30
C ILE A 25 -12.83 5.13 2.26
N LEU A 26 -14.09 5.44 2.53
CA LEU A 26 -15.04 4.58 3.24
C LEU A 26 -16.09 4.05 2.27
N VAL A 27 -16.27 2.74 2.24
CA VAL A 27 -17.37 2.07 1.53
C VAL A 27 -18.11 1.19 2.54
N ASP A 28 -19.41 1.45 2.69
CA ASP A 28 -20.25 0.85 3.73
C ASP A 28 -19.64 1.01 5.14
N SER A 29 -19.14 -0.07 5.72
CA SER A 29 -18.48 -0.08 7.05
C SER A 29 -16.99 -0.39 6.97
N THR A 30 -16.35 -0.27 5.80
CA THR A 30 -14.95 -0.63 5.58
C THR A 30 -14.16 0.53 4.97
N TYR A 31 -13.08 0.91 5.63
CA TYR A 31 -12.10 1.84 5.10
C TYR A 31 -11.11 1.11 4.21
N TYR A 32 -10.79 1.70 3.06
CA TYR A 32 -9.77 1.22 2.14
C TYR A 32 -8.70 2.30 1.97
N MET A 33 -7.44 1.88 2.04
CA MET A 33 -6.28 2.75 1.80
C MET A 33 -5.50 2.21 0.61
N VAL A 34 -5.15 3.08 -0.34
CA VAL A 34 -4.18 2.77 -1.38
C VAL A 34 -2.82 3.38 -1.04
N SER A 35 -1.73 2.74 -1.45
CA SER A 35 -0.37 3.23 -1.24
C SER A 35 0.55 2.93 -2.42
N THR A 36 1.50 3.84 -2.66
CA THR A 36 2.51 3.74 -3.72
C THR A 36 3.52 2.63 -3.43
N THR A 37 3.81 1.78 -4.43
CA THR A 37 4.85 0.74 -4.37
C THR A 37 6.01 0.99 -5.34
N MET A 38 5.98 2.13 -6.05
CA MET A 38 6.90 2.50 -7.13
C MET A 38 7.05 1.37 -8.16
N PHE A 39 8.15 0.62 -8.06
CA PHE A 39 8.61 -0.39 -9.00
C PHE A 39 8.38 -1.83 -8.51
N ILE A 40 7.77 -2.00 -7.34
CA ILE A 40 7.48 -3.31 -6.76
C ILE A 40 6.13 -3.77 -7.28
N PHE A 41 6.12 -4.95 -7.91
CA PHE A 41 4.93 -5.62 -8.43
C PHE A 41 4.70 -6.99 -7.75
N PRO A 42 3.44 -7.39 -7.50
CA PRO A 42 2.21 -6.64 -7.76
C PRO A 42 2.15 -5.36 -6.90
N GLY A 43 1.74 -4.26 -7.53
CA GLY A 43 1.88 -2.90 -7.02
C GLY A 43 0.54 -2.23 -6.72
N VAL A 44 0.61 -0.97 -6.24
CA VAL A 44 -0.57 -0.19 -5.80
C VAL A 44 -1.33 -0.97 -4.72
N THR A 45 -0.69 -1.09 -3.54
CA THR A 45 -1.19 -1.91 -2.44
C THR A 45 -2.45 -1.30 -1.85
N ILE A 46 -3.48 -2.12 -1.67
CA ILE A 46 -4.73 -1.77 -1.00
C ILE A 46 -4.75 -2.45 0.36
N LEU A 47 -4.92 -1.65 1.41
CA LEU A 47 -5.21 -2.10 2.77
C LEU A 47 -6.69 -1.87 3.09
N LYS A 48 -7.23 -2.65 4.02
CA LYS A 48 -8.56 -2.43 4.58
C LYS A 48 -8.53 -2.33 6.11
N SER A 49 -9.48 -1.60 6.67
CA SER A 49 -9.68 -1.44 8.10
C SER A 49 -11.16 -1.20 8.41
N TYR A 50 -11.60 -1.53 9.61
CA TYR A 50 -12.96 -1.24 10.09
C TYR A 50 -12.98 -0.07 11.10
N ASP A 51 -11.81 0.40 11.54
CA ASP A 51 -11.66 1.34 12.65
C ASP A 51 -10.55 2.39 12.44
N LEU A 52 -9.93 2.43 11.25
CA LEU A 52 -8.79 3.30 10.88
C LEU A 52 -7.48 3.05 11.65
N VAL A 53 -7.44 2.08 12.56
CA VAL A 53 -6.26 1.76 13.40
C VAL A 53 -5.68 0.41 13.00
N ASN A 54 -6.54 -0.59 12.83
CA ASN A 54 -6.19 -1.95 12.53
C ASN A 54 -6.29 -2.18 11.02
N TRP A 55 -5.14 -2.20 10.34
CA TRP A 55 -5.06 -2.34 8.89
C TRP A 55 -4.56 -3.72 8.49
N GLU A 56 -5.21 -4.32 7.50
CA GLU A 56 -4.85 -5.59 6.90
C GLU A 56 -4.70 -5.48 5.39
N TYR A 57 -3.84 -6.32 4.82
CA TYR A 57 -3.70 -6.41 3.37
C TYR A 57 -5.03 -6.83 2.74
N CYS A 58 -5.43 -6.13 1.67
CA CYS A 58 -6.62 -6.45 0.91
C CYS A 58 -6.27 -6.99 -0.48
N ASN A 59 -5.51 -6.23 -1.27
CA ASN A 59 -5.15 -6.60 -2.64
C ASN A 59 -4.01 -5.71 -3.19
N ASN A 60 -3.55 -6.00 -4.41
CA ASN A 60 -2.76 -5.10 -5.24
C ASN A 60 -3.54 -4.80 -6.53
N ALA A 61 -3.74 -3.52 -6.84
CA ALA A 61 -4.55 -3.13 -8.00
C ALA A 61 -3.83 -3.41 -9.33
N VAL A 62 -2.49 -3.41 -9.34
CA VAL A 62 -1.67 -3.54 -10.55
C VAL A 62 -0.79 -4.78 -10.46
N GLN A 63 -0.99 -5.76 -11.33
CA GLN A 63 -0.23 -7.02 -11.29
C GLN A 63 1.16 -6.90 -11.94
N GLN A 64 1.27 -6.09 -12.99
CA GLN A 64 2.51 -5.81 -13.72
C GLN A 64 2.38 -4.47 -14.45
N MET A 65 3.50 -3.83 -14.80
CA MET A 65 3.54 -2.74 -15.78
C MET A 65 3.99 -3.28 -17.14
N ASP A 66 3.08 -3.40 -18.10
CA ASP A 66 3.33 -3.98 -19.42
C ASP A 66 3.39 -2.95 -20.57
N PHE A 67 3.35 -1.66 -20.24
CA PHE A 67 3.41 -0.57 -21.21
C PHE A 67 4.73 -0.50 -22.00
N SER A 68 5.79 -1.16 -21.52
CA SER A 68 7.09 -1.21 -22.20
C SER A 68 7.90 -2.43 -21.76
N PRO A 69 8.65 -3.09 -22.69
CA PRO A 69 9.61 -4.14 -22.33
C PRO A 69 10.64 -3.70 -21.27
N CYS A 70 10.88 -2.39 -21.16
CA CYS A 70 11.83 -1.85 -20.18
C CYS A 70 11.43 -2.05 -18.71
N TYR A 71 10.20 -2.46 -18.42
CA TYR A 71 9.74 -2.87 -17.08
C TYR A 71 9.98 -4.36 -16.77
N ASN A 72 10.66 -5.10 -17.64
CA ASN A 72 10.91 -6.54 -17.45
C ASN A 72 12.37 -6.88 -17.16
N LEU A 73 13.20 -5.88 -16.76
CA LEU A 73 14.66 -6.04 -16.56
C LEU A 73 15.39 -6.59 -17.80
N ASP A 74 14.78 -6.48 -18.98
CA ASP A 74 15.31 -6.96 -20.24
C ASP A 74 16.08 -5.84 -20.96
N GLY A 75 17.35 -5.67 -20.61
CA GLY A 75 18.28 -4.74 -21.26
C GLY A 75 18.02 -3.24 -21.01
N CYS A 76 16.96 -2.86 -20.29
CA CYS A 76 16.68 -1.49 -19.90
C CYS A 76 16.90 -1.23 -18.40
N ASN A 77 17.11 0.05 -18.04
CA ASN A 77 17.46 0.48 -16.67
C ASN A 77 16.33 1.24 -15.94
N ARG A 78 15.05 1.01 -16.28
CA ARG A 78 13.91 1.74 -15.67
C ARG A 78 13.86 1.62 -14.14
N TYR A 79 14.32 0.50 -13.60
CA TYR A 79 14.36 0.21 -12.16
C TYR A 79 15.63 0.69 -11.44
N ALA A 80 16.64 1.17 -12.18
CA ALA A 80 17.90 1.63 -11.61
C ALA A 80 17.92 3.15 -11.35
N HIS A 81 16.83 3.85 -11.68
CA HIS A 81 16.65 5.25 -11.29
C HIS A 81 16.31 5.32 -9.81
N LEU A 82 17.36 5.45 -8.99
CA LEU A 82 17.26 5.87 -7.59
C LEU A 82 17.26 7.40 -7.58
N GLU A 83 16.38 8.01 -6.77
CA GLU A 83 16.64 9.35 -6.24
C GLU A 83 17.87 9.34 -5.33
#